data_AF-A0A2V7V6T9-F1
#
_entry.id   AF-A0A2V7V6T9-F1
#
_cell.length_a   1.000
_cell.length_b   1.000
_cell.length_c   1.000
_cell.angle_alpha   90.00
_cell.angle_beta   90.00
_cell.angle_gamma   90.00
#
_symmetry.space_group_name_H-M   'P 1'
#
loop_
_entity.id
_entity.type
_entity.pdbx_description
1 polymer ?
#
loop_
_entity_poly.entity_id
_entity_poly.type
_entity_poly.pdbx_seq_one_letter_code
_entity_poly.pdbx_strand_id
1 'polypeptide(L)'
;MPSIAVVLAVLATTAGGQPSRPAGPELPAEIKDHYRDYNFINAFSTFSERRLLVNGRVDSSDPRLGRVARAMRRLADRVDQVDPGIIAPSGRRPAETTERADLLRVTSFDLDGGEAWVYLETLALDPPATATLVSRFDDLASSDREPSVDQLAAAAGRPLIRTFEIHHWRRVDGAWRRESTIRHFIAR
;
A
#
# COMPACT_ATOMS: atom_id res chain seq x y z
N MET A 1 63.70 -44.51 -22.23
CA MET A 1 63.27 -43.31 -21.48
C MET A 1 61.87 -42.94 -21.96
N PRO A 2 60.80 -43.24 -21.21
CA PRO A 2 59.45 -42.94 -21.65
C PRO A 2 59.07 -41.49 -21.29
N SER A 3 58.55 -40.78 -22.29
CA SER A 3 58.03 -39.42 -22.19
C SER A 3 56.77 -39.38 -21.33
N ILE A 4 56.76 -38.50 -20.32
CA ILE A 4 55.60 -38.24 -19.45
C ILE A 4 54.63 -37.33 -20.22
N ALA A 5 53.45 -37.85 -20.55
CA ALA A 5 52.34 -37.04 -21.04
C ALA A 5 51.64 -36.37 -19.84
N VAL A 6 51.72 -35.03 -19.77
CA VAL A 6 50.97 -34.24 -18.80
C VAL A 6 49.56 -34.02 -19.35
N VAL A 7 48.57 -34.64 -18.72
CA VAL A 7 47.15 -34.38 -18.99
C VAL A 7 46.76 -33.12 -18.20
N LEU A 8 46.61 -31.99 -18.89
CA LEU A 8 46.01 -30.78 -18.31
C LEU A 8 44.52 -31.01 -18.11
N ALA A 9 44.10 -31.20 -16.84
CA ALA A 9 42.70 -31.16 -16.47
C ALA A 9 42.22 -29.69 -16.44
N VAL A 10 41.39 -29.32 -17.41
CA VAL A 10 40.67 -28.05 -17.41
C VAL A 10 39.56 -28.16 -16.35
N LEU A 11 39.75 -27.52 -15.19
CA LEU A 11 38.64 -27.27 -14.25
C LEU A 11 37.69 -26.26 -14.90
N ALA A 12 36.59 -26.77 -15.46
CA ALA A 12 35.42 -25.97 -15.78
C ALA A 12 34.81 -25.49 -14.45
N THR A 13 35.02 -24.21 -14.13
CA THR A 13 34.27 -23.50 -13.11
C THR A 13 32.83 -23.37 -13.57
N THR A 14 31.99 -24.35 -13.26
CA THR A 14 30.54 -24.14 -13.32
C THR A 14 30.23 -23.05 -12.29
N ALA A 15 29.96 -21.84 -12.78
CA ALA A 15 29.39 -20.77 -12.01
C ALA A 15 28.17 -21.35 -11.28
N GLY A 16 28.32 -21.54 -9.97
CA GLY A 16 27.23 -21.98 -9.12
C GLY A 16 26.18 -20.90 -9.14
N GLY A 17 25.16 -21.08 -9.98
CA GLY A 17 23.91 -20.38 -9.84
C GLY A 17 23.43 -20.62 -8.41
N GLN A 18 23.45 -19.58 -7.59
CA GLN A 18 22.81 -19.62 -6.28
C GLN A 18 21.39 -20.14 -6.49
N PRO A 19 20.97 -21.23 -5.82
CA PRO A 19 19.58 -21.64 -5.85
C PRO A 19 18.78 -20.46 -5.33
N SER A 20 18.00 -19.83 -6.21
CA SER A 20 17.02 -18.82 -5.86
C SER A 20 16.15 -19.44 -4.77
N ARG A 21 16.24 -18.87 -3.56
CA ARG A 21 15.35 -19.21 -2.44
C ARG A 21 13.92 -19.24 -3.01
N PRO A 22 13.14 -20.31 -2.81
CA PRO A 22 11.77 -20.34 -3.30
C PRO A 22 11.08 -19.06 -2.81
N ALA A 23 10.49 -18.31 -3.74
CA ALA A 23 9.74 -17.12 -3.41
C ALA A 23 8.72 -17.54 -2.35
N GLY A 24 8.83 -16.95 -1.16
CA GLY A 24 7.85 -17.18 -0.11
C GLY A 24 6.45 -16.83 -0.61
N PRO A 25 5.40 -17.17 0.14
CA PRO A 25 4.06 -16.71 -0.19
C PRO A 25 4.10 -15.20 -0.41
N GLU A 26 3.55 -14.72 -1.51
CA GLU A 26 3.41 -13.29 -1.76
C GLU A 26 2.04 -12.81 -1.32
N LEU A 27 1.98 -11.57 -0.82
CA LEU A 27 0.70 -10.95 -0.51
C LEU A 27 -0.16 -10.87 -1.79
N PRO A 28 -1.45 -11.25 -1.74
CA PRO A 28 -2.36 -11.15 -2.88
C PRO A 28 -2.34 -9.76 -3.52
N ALA A 29 -2.41 -9.73 -4.86
CA ALA A 29 -2.32 -8.48 -5.63
C ALA A 29 -3.39 -7.45 -5.22
N GLU A 30 -4.61 -7.90 -4.94
CA GLU A 30 -5.73 -7.06 -4.50
C GLU A 30 -5.44 -6.32 -3.18
N ILE A 31 -4.77 -7.00 -2.25
CA ILE A 31 -4.36 -6.43 -0.96
C ILE A 31 -3.20 -5.44 -1.17
N LYS A 32 -2.21 -5.80 -2.01
CA LYS A 32 -1.12 -4.89 -2.39
C LYS A 32 -1.65 -3.60 -3.04
N ASP A 33 -2.59 -3.74 -3.97
CA ASP A 33 -3.23 -2.63 -4.68
C ASP A 33 -4.04 -1.74 -3.74
N HIS A 34 -4.70 -2.31 -2.73
CA HIS A 34 -5.38 -1.53 -1.70
C HIS A 34 -4.41 -0.59 -0.96
N TYR A 35 -3.29 -1.09 -0.45
CA TYR A 35 -2.33 -0.25 0.29
C TYR A 35 -1.64 0.76 -0.63
N ARG A 36 -1.40 0.40 -1.89
CA ARG A 36 -0.86 1.34 -2.89
C ARG A 36 -1.82 2.51 -3.13
N ASP A 37 -3.09 2.21 -3.39
CA ASP A 37 -4.12 3.22 -3.61
C ASP A 37 -4.35 4.07 -2.34
N TYR A 38 -4.38 3.44 -1.16
CA TYR A 38 -4.48 4.11 0.14
C TYR A 38 -3.38 5.15 0.33
N ASN A 39 -2.12 4.73 0.15
CA ASN A 39 -0.95 5.59 0.31
C ASN A 39 -0.94 6.72 -0.73
N PHE A 40 -1.31 6.42 -1.97
CA PHE A 40 -1.40 7.42 -3.03
C PHE A 40 -2.43 8.51 -2.67
N ILE A 41 -3.61 8.13 -2.18
CA ILE A 41 -4.65 9.06 -1.76
C ILE A 41 -4.13 9.97 -0.64
N ASN A 42 -3.58 9.40 0.43
CA ASN A 42 -3.15 10.19 1.58
C ASN A 42 -1.90 11.04 1.31
N ALA A 43 -0.99 10.60 0.45
CA ALA A 43 0.18 11.38 0.08
C ALA A 43 -0.16 12.61 -0.78
N PHE A 44 -1.10 12.47 -1.71
CA PHE A 44 -1.35 13.48 -2.75
C PHE A 44 -2.67 14.20 -2.62
N SER A 45 -3.30 14.13 -1.44
CA SER A 45 -4.47 14.95 -1.14
C SER A 45 -4.51 15.40 0.32
N THR A 46 -5.18 16.51 0.53
CA THR A 46 -5.53 17.00 1.87
C THR A 46 -6.88 16.41 2.32
N PHE A 47 -7.12 16.45 3.63
CA PHE A 47 -8.41 16.11 4.23
C PHE A 47 -9.58 16.85 3.56
N SER A 48 -9.43 18.17 3.35
CA SER A 48 -10.46 19.01 2.73
C SER A 48 -10.76 18.59 1.30
N GLU A 49 -9.73 18.28 0.50
CA GLU A 49 -9.91 17.79 -0.87
C GLU A 49 -10.65 16.45 -0.90
N ARG A 50 -10.29 15.50 -0.04
CA ARG A 50 -10.99 14.20 0.05
C ARG A 50 -12.45 14.37 0.44
N ARG A 51 -12.75 15.26 1.39
CA ARG A 51 -14.15 15.57 1.76
C ARG A 51 -14.93 16.18 0.61
N LEU A 52 -14.34 17.06 -0.19
CA LEU A 52 -15.01 17.62 -1.36
C LEU A 52 -15.24 16.55 -2.43
N LEU A 53 -14.27 15.66 -2.66
CA LEU A 53 -14.35 14.54 -3.61
C LEU A 53 -15.47 13.56 -3.24
N VAL A 54 -15.58 13.14 -1.98
CA VAL A 54 -16.65 12.24 -1.50
C VAL A 54 -18.03 12.87 -1.70
N ASN A 55 -18.14 14.19 -1.55
CA ASN A 55 -19.39 14.92 -1.75
C ASN A 55 -19.71 15.21 -3.23
N GLY A 56 -18.88 14.76 -4.18
CA GLY A 56 -19.09 14.98 -5.61
C GLY A 56 -18.98 16.45 -6.02
N ARG A 57 -18.30 17.29 -5.23
CA ARG A 57 -18.22 18.74 -5.44
C ARG A 57 -17.00 19.19 -6.24
N VAL A 58 -16.29 18.24 -6.85
CA VAL A 58 -15.00 18.50 -7.49
C VAL A 58 -15.09 18.05 -8.94
N ASP A 59 -15.54 18.98 -9.81
CA ASP A 59 -15.15 18.98 -11.22
C ASP A 59 -13.80 19.70 -11.29
N SER A 60 -12.75 18.98 -10.91
CA SER A 60 -11.41 19.56 -10.89
C SER A 60 -10.71 19.28 -12.21
N SER A 61 -10.36 20.33 -12.92
CA SER A 61 -9.37 20.29 -14.00
C SER A 61 -7.96 19.94 -13.51
N ASP A 62 -7.72 19.85 -12.19
CA ASP A 62 -6.46 19.37 -11.59
C ASP A 62 -6.27 17.87 -11.85
N PRO A 63 -5.27 17.47 -12.67
CA PRO A 63 -4.98 16.06 -12.96
C PRO A 63 -4.69 15.23 -11.71
N ARG A 64 -4.09 15.81 -10.67
CA ARG A 64 -3.81 15.15 -9.39
C ARG A 64 -5.09 14.73 -8.72
N LEU A 65 -6.04 15.66 -8.56
CA LEU A 65 -7.33 15.37 -7.93
C LEU A 65 -8.15 14.38 -8.74
N GLY A 66 -8.05 14.41 -10.07
CA GLY A 66 -8.65 13.39 -10.93
C GLY A 66 -8.12 11.97 -10.67
N ARG A 67 -6.81 11.83 -10.41
CA ARG A 67 -6.18 10.54 -10.05
C ARG A 67 -6.53 10.10 -8.63
N VAL A 68 -6.51 11.03 -7.67
CA VAL A 68 -6.95 10.75 -6.30
C VAL A 68 -8.40 10.26 -6.30
N ALA A 69 -9.29 10.91 -7.05
CA ALA A 69 -10.68 10.48 -7.18
C ALA A 69 -10.82 9.05 -7.72
N ARG A 70 -10.00 8.67 -8.72
CA ARG A 70 -9.97 7.30 -9.26
C ARG A 70 -9.50 6.30 -8.22
N ALA A 71 -8.42 6.60 -7.50
CA ALA A 71 -7.91 5.74 -6.43
C ALA A 71 -8.94 5.56 -5.30
N MET A 72 -9.61 6.64 -4.90
CA MET A 72 -10.67 6.59 -3.88
C MET A 72 -11.83 5.65 -4.28
N ARG A 73 -12.22 5.67 -5.56
CA ARG A 73 -13.25 4.73 -6.08
C ARG A 73 -12.78 3.28 -6.01
N ARG A 74 -11.57 2.98 -6.51
CA ARG A 74 -11.00 1.62 -6.45
C ARG A 74 -10.89 1.09 -5.01
N LEU A 75 -10.58 1.96 -4.05
CA LEU A 75 -10.47 1.58 -2.64
C LEU A 75 -11.85 1.29 -2.02
N ALA A 76 -12.86 2.11 -2.33
CA ALA A 76 -14.24 1.88 -1.87
C ALA A 76 -14.78 0.52 -2.33
N ASP A 77 -14.44 0.10 -3.55
CA ASP A 77 -14.88 -1.18 -4.11
C ASP A 77 -14.24 -2.42 -3.44
N ARG A 78 -13.25 -2.27 -2.55
CA ARG A 78 -12.50 -3.39 -1.94
C ARG A 78 -12.70 -3.57 -0.43
N VAL A 79 -13.37 -2.61 0.22
CA VAL A 79 -13.67 -2.71 1.65
C VAL A 79 -15.10 -3.23 1.79
N ASP A 80 -15.24 -4.46 2.29
CA ASP A 80 -16.55 -4.99 2.66
C ASP A 80 -16.88 -4.50 4.06
N GLN A 81 -17.85 -3.61 4.16
CA GLN A 81 -18.26 -3.04 5.44
C GLN A 81 -19.18 -4.04 6.12
N VAL A 82 -18.59 -4.98 6.87
CA VAL A 82 -19.31 -5.95 7.69
C VAL A 82 -19.92 -5.22 8.89
N ASP A 83 -21.03 -4.52 8.66
CA ASP A 83 -22.06 -4.33 9.66
C ASP A 83 -23.44 -4.21 9.00
N PRO A 84 -24.16 -5.33 8.80
CA PRO A 84 -25.54 -5.32 8.34
C PRO A 84 -26.54 -4.80 9.39
N GLY A 85 -26.11 -4.50 10.63
CA GLY A 85 -26.98 -4.08 11.73
C GLY A 85 -27.13 -2.57 11.91
N ILE A 86 -26.19 -1.77 11.38
CA ILE A 86 -26.27 -0.31 11.48
C ILE A 86 -26.87 0.23 10.18
N ILE A 87 -28.17 0.51 10.21
CA ILE A 87 -28.83 1.39 9.24
C ILE A 87 -28.30 2.81 9.48
N ALA A 88 -27.09 3.10 9.00
CA ALA A 88 -26.75 4.49 8.75
C ALA A 88 -27.63 4.94 7.57
N PRO A 89 -28.46 5.97 7.74
CA PRO A 89 -29.30 6.48 6.67
C PRO A 89 -28.39 6.80 5.49
N SER A 90 -28.88 6.51 4.29
CA SER A 90 -28.35 6.68 2.92
C SER A 90 -27.55 7.97 2.60
N GLY A 91 -26.61 8.36 3.43
CA GLY A 91 -25.56 9.34 3.21
C GLY A 91 -24.26 8.59 3.01
N ARG A 92 -23.55 8.90 1.93
CA ARG A 92 -22.24 8.34 1.59
C ARG A 92 -21.37 8.25 2.85
N ARG A 93 -21.16 7.02 3.35
CA ARG A 93 -20.29 6.77 4.51
C ARG A 93 -18.86 7.21 4.15
N PRO A 94 -18.10 7.79 5.09
CA PRO A 94 -16.76 8.28 4.80
C PRO A 94 -15.90 7.17 4.23
N ALA A 95 -15.18 7.44 3.13
CA ALA A 95 -14.15 6.52 2.64
C ALA A 95 -13.07 6.37 3.71
N GLU A 96 -12.42 5.21 3.78
CA GLU A 96 -11.40 4.88 4.80
C GLU A 96 -10.29 5.95 4.94
N THR A 97 -9.96 6.62 3.84
CA THR A 97 -8.94 7.67 3.79
C THR A 97 -9.47 9.06 4.15
N THR A 98 -10.78 9.27 4.25
CA THR A 98 -11.39 10.60 4.39
C THR A 98 -10.87 11.35 5.61
N GLU A 99 -10.70 10.65 6.73
CA GLU A 99 -10.31 11.24 8.02
C GLU A 99 -8.87 10.90 8.44
N ARG A 100 -8.18 10.06 7.67
CA ARG A 100 -6.82 9.63 7.98
C ARG A 100 -5.78 10.47 7.26
N ALA A 101 -4.63 10.67 7.89
CA ALA A 101 -3.48 11.36 7.31
C ALA A 101 -2.22 10.57 7.67
N ASP A 102 -2.06 9.42 7.04
CA ASP A 102 -0.94 8.51 7.29
C ASP A 102 -0.60 7.69 6.04
N LEU A 103 0.59 7.10 6.06
CA LEU A 103 1.02 6.07 5.13
C LEU A 103 1.05 4.71 5.84
N LEU A 104 0.72 3.65 5.12
CA LEU A 104 0.73 2.28 5.59
C LEU A 104 1.86 1.51 4.90
N ARG A 105 2.77 0.96 5.70
CA ARG A 105 3.84 0.06 5.25
C ARG A 105 3.53 -1.36 5.74
N VAL A 106 3.38 -2.30 4.82
CA VAL A 106 3.29 -3.73 5.15
C VAL A 106 4.64 -4.20 5.68
N THR A 107 4.66 -4.69 6.92
CA THR A 107 5.88 -5.21 7.57
C THR A 107 5.92 -6.73 7.55
N SER A 108 4.78 -7.38 7.73
CA SER A 108 4.60 -8.83 7.61
C SER A 108 3.15 -9.17 7.31
N PHE A 109 2.89 -10.42 6.96
CA PHE A 109 1.54 -10.94 6.80
C PHE A 109 1.48 -12.45 7.04
N ASP A 110 0.32 -12.90 7.46
CA ASP A 110 -0.04 -14.32 7.56
C ASP A 110 -1.19 -14.61 6.59
N LEU A 111 -1.11 -15.74 5.86
CA LEU A 111 -2.16 -16.21 4.95
C LEU A 111 -2.66 -17.58 5.41
N ASP A 112 -3.97 -17.74 5.57
CA ASP A 112 -4.57 -19.03 5.93
C ASP A 112 -5.94 -19.21 5.27
N GLY A 113 -6.11 -20.23 4.43
CA GLY A 113 -7.43 -20.74 4.03
C GLY A 113 -8.43 -19.76 3.39
N GLY A 114 -8.00 -18.59 2.92
CA GLY A 114 -8.89 -17.51 2.44
C GLY A 114 -9.04 -16.34 3.40
N GLU A 115 -8.25 -16.30 4.48
CA GLU A 115 -8.08 -15.19 5.39
C GLU A 115 -6.62 -14.69 5.32
N ALA A 116 -6.42 -13.40 5.62
CA ALA A 116 -5.11 -12.79 5.69
C ALA A 116 -5.05 -11.75 6.80
N TRP A 117 -3.98 -11.81 7.60
CA TRP A 117 -3.67 -10.80 8.61
C TRP A 117 -2.45 -10.03 8.14
N VAL A 118 -2.64 -8.73 7.91
CA VAL A 118 -1.58 -7.84 7.42
C VAL A 118 -1.14 -6.94 8.55
N TYR A 119 0.13 -7.03 8.90
CA TYR A 119 0.76 -6.22 9.93
C TYR A 119 1.37 -4.99 9.26
N LEU A 120 1.04 -3.82 9.81
CA LEU A 120 1.34 -2.54 9.20
C LEU A 120 2.08 -1.65 10.18
N GLU A 121 3.09 -0.96 9.68
CA GLU A 121 3.60 0.26 10.29
C GLU A 121 2.83 1.45 9.68
N THR A 122 2.22 2.25 10.55
CA THR A 122 1.48 3.45 10.18
C THR A 122 2.36 4.67 10.44
N LEU A 123 2.62 5.47 9.40
CA LEU A 123 3.47 6.65 9.41
C LEU A 123 2.60 7.90 9.34
N ALA A 124 2.41 8.59 10.47
CA ALA A 124 1.55 9.76 10.53
C ALA A 124 2.10 10.92 9.70
N LEU A 125 1.26 11.48 8.84
CA LEU A 125 1.53 12.67 8.03
C LEU A 125 0.94 13.89 8.73
N ASP A 126 1.80 14.69 9.33
CA ASP A 126 1.37 15.99 9.84
C ASP A 126 1.13 16.98 8.67
N PRO A 127 0.50 18.15 8.94
CA PRO A 127 0.15 19.07 7.87
C PRO A 127 1.35 19.53 7.00
N PRO A 128 2.54 19.83 7.57
CA PRO A 128 3.72 20.12 6.75
C PRO A 128 4.20 18.94 5.88
N ALA A 129 4.19 17.70 6.39
CA ALA A 129 4.52 16.52 5.59
C ALA A 129 3.53 16.33 4.43
N THR A 130 2.24 16.50 4.71
CA THR A 130 1.18 16.43 3.69
C THR A 130 1.39 17.49 2.61
N ALA A 131 1.63 18.74 2.99
CA ALA A 131 1.88 19.83 2.05
C ALA A 131 3.09 19.54 1.15
N THR A 132 4.16 18.97 1.73
CA THR A 132 5.38 18.60 1.02
C THR A 132 5.13 17.49 -0.02
N LEU A 133 4.35 16.47 0.33
CA LEU A 133 4.03 15.39 -0.60
C LEU A 133 3.11 15.86 -1.72
N VAL A 134 2.10 16.67 -1.41
CA VAL A 134 1.20 17.26 -2.41
C VAL A 134 1.98 18.12 -3.40
N SER A 135 2.94 18.95 -2.94
CA SER A 135 3.74 19.79 -3.84
C SER A 135 4.69 18.99 -4.74
N ARG A 136 5.00 17.74 -4.38
CA ARG A 136 5.89 16.84 -5.14
C ARG A 136 5.14 15.84 -5.99
N PHE A 137 3.85 16.05 -6.24
CA PHE A 137 3.02 15.16 -7.03
C PHE A 137 3.60 14.89 -8.42
N ASP A 138 3.96 15.94 -9.16
CA ASP A 138 4.50 15.78 -10.51
C ASP A 138 5.85 15.05 -10.49
N ASP A 139 6.69 15.28 -9.49
CA ASP A 139 7.98 14.59 -9.38
C ASP A 139 7.83 13.09 -9.05
N LEU A 140 6.93 12.76 -8.12
CA LEU A 140 6.83 11.41 -7.55
C LEU A 140 5.84 10.51 -8.29
N ALA A 141 4.88 11.11 -8.99
CA ALA A 141 3.79 10.41 -9.66
C ALA A 141 3.63 10.81 -11.13
N SER A 142 4.58 11.52 -11.76
CA SER A 142 4.51 11.85 -13.20
C SER A 142 4.36 10.64 -14.11
N SER A 143 4.84 9.47 -13.69
CA SER A 143 4.60 8.21 -14.39
C SER A 143 3.24 7.61 -14.01
N ASP A 144 2.65 6.79 -14.91
CA ASP A 144 1.48 5.96 -14.59
C ASP A 144 1.74 4.93 -13.46
N ARG A 145 2.96 4.88 -12.93
CA ARG A 145 3.33 4.10 -11.76
C ARG A 145 3.23 4.93 -10.50
N GLU A 146 2.49 4.41 -9.52
CA GLU A 146 2.36 5.01 -8.19
C GLU A 146 3.65 4.75 -7.36
N PRO A 147 4.11 5.73 -6.55
CA PRO A 147 5.33 5.61 -5.76
C PRO A 147 5.18 4.61 -4.61
N SER A 148 6.29 3.99 -4.18
CA SER A 148 6.29 3.12 -3.00
C SER A 148 6.14 3.93 -1.71
N VAL A 149 5.70 3.27 -0.64
CA VAL A 149 5.62 3.88 0.69
C VAL A 149 6.96 4.41 1.18
N ASP A 150 8.08 3.76 0.82
CA ASP A 150 9.41 4.20 1.20
C ASP A 150 9.84 5.47 0.46
N GLN A 151 9.49 5.58 -0.83
CA GLN A 151 9.70 6.80 -1.61
C GLN A 151 8.89 7.96 -1.03
N LEU A 152 7.62 7.71 -0.67
CA LEU A 152 6.76 8.72 -0.04
C LEU A 152 7.30 9.15 1.33
N ALA A 153 7.66 8.19 2.19
CA ALA A 153 8.21 8.49 3.51
C ALA A 153 9.53 9.29 3.43
N ALA A 154 10.41 8.96 2.48
CA ALA A 154 11.63 9.73 2.23
C ALA A 154 11.33 11.13 1.67
N ALA A 155 10.30 11.25 0.83
CA ALA A 155 9.93 12.51 0.19
C ALA A 155 9.17 13.48 1.12
N ALA A 156 8.62 12.99 2.23
CA ALA A 156 7.92 13.79 3.23
C ALA A 156 8.82 14.85 3.91
N GLY A 157 10.14 14.74 3.74
CA GLY A 157 11.11 15.76 4.14
C GLY A 157 11.36 15.86 5.64
N ARG A 158 10.80 14.93 6.43
CA ARG A 158 10.92 14.92 7.89
C ARG A 158 10.65 13.54 8.49
N PRO A 159 11.09 13.29 9.75
CA PRO A 159 10.71 12.09 10.48
C PRO A 159 9.20 12.03 10.70
N LEU A 160 8.62 10.85 10.50
CA LEU A 160 7.19 10.57 10.70
C LEU A 160 7.00 9.78 11.99
N ILE A 161 5.91 10.05 12.71
CA ILE A 161 5.54 9.29 13.91
C ILE A 161 5.05 7.91 13.47
N ARG A 162 5.55 6.88 14.14
CA ARG A 162 5.29 5.47 13.80
C ARG A 162 4.34 4.86 14.82
N THR A 163 3.32 4.17 14.33
CA THR A 163 2.41 3.33 15.11
C THR A 163 2.19 2.01 14.36
N PHE A 164 1.45 1.06 14.95
CA PHE A 164 1.23 -0.24 14.35
C PHE A 164 -0.25 -0.63 14.31
N GLU A 165 -0.64 -1.26 13.21
CA GLU A 165 -2.00 -1.75 12.97
C GLU A 165 -1.96 -3.17 12.42
N ILE A 166 -3.04 -3.91 12.67
CA ILE A 166 -3.29 -5.18 11.99
C ILE A 166 -4.62 -5.04 11.25
N HIS A 167 -4.59 -5.34 9.94
CA HIS A 167 -5.78 -5.41 9.11
C HIS A 167 -6.10 -6.87 8.82
N HIS A 168 -7.38 -7.23 8.99
CA HIS A 168 -7.88 -8.55 8.66
C HIS A 168 -8.60 -8.50 7.31
N TRP A 169 -8.28 -9.47 6.46
CA TRP A 169 -8.83 -9.63 5.12
C TRP A 169 -9.42 -11.02 4.97
N ARG A 170 -10.52 -11.11 4.24
CA ARG A 170 -11.20 -12.37 3.94
C ARG A 170 -11.56 -12.46 2.48
N ARG A 171 -11.57 -13.67 1.96
CA ARG A 171 -12.01 -13.95 0.59
C ARG A 171 -13.52 -14.15 0.58
N VAL A 172 -14.24 -13.25 -0.08
CA VAL A 172 -15.70 -13.26 -0.23
C VAL A 172 -16.00 -13.27 -1.72
N ASP A 173 -16.77 -14.24 -2.18
CA ASP A 173 -17.13 -14.43 -3.60
C ASP A 173 -15.93 -14.37 -4.57
N GLY A 174 -14.80 -14.95 -4.13
CA GLY A 174 -13.57 -15.04 -4.92
C GLY A 174 -12.64 -13.82 -4.83
N ALA A 175 -13.08 -12.71 -4.23
CA ALA A 175 -12.30 -11.48 -4.08
C ALA A 175 -11.86 -11.24 -2.62
N TRP A 176 -10.67 -10.66 -2.42
CA TRP A 176 -10.23 -10.24 -1.08
C TRP A 176 -10.96 -8.96 -0.64
N ARG A 177 -11.50 -9.01 0.57
CA ARG A 177 -12.23 -7.92 1.22
C ARG A 177 -11.60 -7.61 2.56
N ARG A 178 -11.39 -6.33 2.86
CA ARG A 178 -10.90 -5.92 4.18
C ARG A 178 -12.07 -5.81 5.15
N GLU A 179 -11.94 -6.40 6.33
CA GLU A 179 -12.85 -6.12 7.44
C GLU A 179 -12.62 -4.70 7.97
N SER A 180 -13.68 -4.01 8.39
CA SER A 180 -13.60 -2.62 8.87
C SER A 180 -12.96 -2.47 10.26
N THR A 181 -12.85 -3.56 11.03
CA THR A 181 -12.32 -3.52 12.39
C THR A 181 -10.80 -3.44 12.38
N ILE A 182 -10.27 -2.28 12.75
CA ILE A 182 -8.82 -2.06 12.94
C ILE A 182 -8.47 -2.37 14.40
N ARG A 183 -7.49 -3.25 14.62
CA ARG A 183 -6.86 -3.39 15.94
C ARG A 183 -5.60 -2.52 15.96
N HIS A 184 -5.63 -1.44 16.74
CA HIS A 184 -4.46 -0.62 17.02
C HIS A 184 -3.65 -1.26 18.15
N PHE A 185 -2.34 -1.39 17.95
CA PHE A 185 -1.40 -1.69 19.04
C PHE A 185 -0.55 -0.44 19.26
N ILE A 186 -0.68 0.18 20.43
CA ILE A 186 0.17 1.30 20.83
C ILE A 186 1.57 0.74 21.16
N ALA A 187 2.59 1.38 20.59
CA ALA A 187 3.97 0.92 20.51
C ALA A 187 4.66 0.72 21.87
N ARG A 188 5.71 -0.13 21.85
CA ARG A 188 6.80 -0.14 22.83
C ARG A 188 7.70 1.07 22.65
#